data_AF-A0A954H247-F1
#
_entry.id   AF-A0A954H247-F1
#
_cell.length_a   1.000
_cell.length_b   1.000
_cell.length_c   1.000
_cell.angle_alpha   90.00
_cell.angle_beta   90.00
_cell.angle_gamma   90.00
#
_symmetry.space_group_name_H-M   'P 1'
#
loop_
_entity.id
_entity.type
_entity.pdbx_description
1 polymer ?
#
loop_
_entity_poly.entity_id
_entity_poly.type
_entity_poly.pdbx_seq_one_letter_code
_entity_poly.pdbx_strand_id
1 'polypeptide(L)'
;MRTSNETQSLTDAVMSVIEHQWPETEVPDAVANEVRTAISAVLATQSKGTITPGELAERWGISPDKVLNWIRNGDLKAVNVAATMSGRPRFRISDEDIEDFQSRRQPIPPTKMPPRRRRKPAGDVIEFF
;
A
#
# COMPACT_ATOMS: atom_id res chain seq x y z
N MET A 1 -3.34 -44.09 -53.10
CA MET A 1 -2.41 -43.10 -52.54
C MET A 1 -3.24 -42.11 -51.72
N ARG A 2 -3.07 -42.14 -50.39
CA ARG A 2 -3.96 -41.53 -49.40
C ARG A 2 -3.38 -40.20 -48.89
N THR A 3 -4.28 -39.22 -48.76
CA THR A 3 -4.35 -38.16 -47.73
C THR A 3 -3.15 -37.22 -47.56
N SER A 4 -3.15 -36.04 -48.19
CA SER A 4 -2.28 -34.91 -47.79
C SER A 4 -2.87 -33.50 -47.94
N ASN A 5 -4.13 -33.32 -48.35
CA ASN A 5 -4.62 -31.97 -48.69
C ASN A 5 -5.69 -31.37 -47.75
N GLU A 6 -6.08 -32.07 -46.68
CA GLU A 6 -7.18 -31.60 -45.82
C GLU A 6 -6.70 -30.83 -44.57
N THR A 7 -5.44 -31.01 -44.17
CA THR A 7 -4.85 -30.28 -43.03
C THR A 7 -4.32 -28.90 -43.41
N GLN A 8 -3.92 -28.67 -44.66
CA GLN A 8 -3.38 -27.37 -45.11
C GLN A 8 -4.45 -26.27 -45.23
N SER A 9 -5.67 -26.62 -45.64
CA SER A 9 -6.76 -25.65 -45.81
C SER A 9 -7.31 -25.12 -44.49
N LEU A 10 -7.23 -25.92 -43.41
CA LEU A 10 -7.66 -25.48 -42.08
C LEU A 10 -6.59 -24.63 -41.40
N THR A 11 -5.30 -24.88 -41.63
CA THR A 11 -4.23 -24.00 -41.16
C THR A 11 -4.22 -22.67 -41.91
N ASP A 12 -4.45 -22.65 -43.22
CA ASP A 12 -4.54 -21.40 -43.99
C ASP A 12 -5.78 -20.57 -43.61
N ALA A 13 -6.92 -21.21 -43.34
CA ALA A 13 -8.12 -20.51 -42.92
C ALA A 13 -8.00 -19.93 -41.50
N VAL A 14 -7.36 -20.65 -40.57
CA VAL A 14 -7.11 -20.17 -39.22
C VAL A 14 -6.07 -19.04 -39.21
N MET A 15 -4.99 -19.15 -40.01
CA MET A 15 -4.00 -18.08 -40.14
C MET A 15 -4.57 -16.84 -40.83
N SER A 16 -5.44 -16.99 -41.83
CA SER A 16 -6.09 -15.87 -42.53
C SER A 16 -7.06 -15.07 -41.62
N VAL A 17 -7.80 -15.75 -40.74
CA VAL A 17 -8.70 -15.10 -39.76
C VAL A 17 -7.90 -14.38 -38.67
N ILE A 18 -6.77 -14.94 -38.25
CA ILE A 18 -5.85 -14.29 -37.30
C ILE A 18 -5.23 -13.03 -37.93
N GLU A 19 -4.91 -13.06 -39.22
CA GLU A 19 -4.21 -11.99 -39.93
C GLU A 19 -5.11 -10.83 -40.37
N HIS A 20 -6.42 -11.03 -40.54
CA HIS A 20 -7.36 -9.97 -40.97
C HIS A 20 -8.20 -9.36 -39.84
N GLN A 21 -8.26 -9.98 -38.66
CA GLN A 21 -9.11 -9.54 -37.55
C GLN A 21 -8.34 -9.13 -36.28
N TRP A 22 -7.02 -9.28 -36.25
CA TRP A 22 -6.20 -8.57 -35.27
C TRP A 22 -5.70 -7.31 -35.98
N PRO A 23 -6.24 -6.10 -35.69
CA PRO A 23 -5.44 -4.94 -35.98
C PRO A 23 -4.12 -5.20 -35.28
N GLU A 24 -3.04 -5.19 -36.04
CA GLU A 24 -1.70 -5.06 -35.51
C GLU A 24 -1.72 -3.75 -34.73
N THR A 25 -2.19 -3.83 -33.48
CA THR A 25 -2.11 -2.74 -32.53
C THR A 25 -0.62 -2.63 -32.34
N GLU A 26 0.01 -1.82 -33.18
CA GLU A 26 1.16 -1.04 -32.80
C GLU A 26 0.78 -0.45 -31.46
N VAL A 27 1.12 -1.16 -30.38
CA VAL A 27 1.14 -0.58 -29.05
C VAL A 27 2.14 0.54 -29.27
N PRO A 28 1.71 1.81 -29.33
CA PRO A 28 2.62 2.88 -29.68
C PRO A 28 3.80 2.77 -28.73
N ASP A 29 5.04 2.97 -29.20
CA ASP A 29 6.22 2.88 -28.31
C ASP A 29 6.03 3.70 -27.02
N ALA A 30 5.21 4.75 -27.09
CA ALA A 30 4.71 5.50 -25.94
C ALA A 30 3.98 4.65 -24.88
N VAL A 31 3.01 3.82 -25.27
CA VAL A 31 2.28 2.91 -24.36
C VAL A 31 3.19 1.79 -23.87
N ALA A 32 4.08 1.26 -24.72
CA ALA A 32 5.07 0.26 -24.30
C ALA A 32 6.07 0.83 -23.28
N ASN A 33 6.49 2.08 -23.46
CA ASN A 33 7.34 2.82 -22.52
C ASN A 33 6.60 3.24 -21.26
N GLU A 34 5.31 3.56 -21.34
CA GLU A 34 4.47 3.89 -20.20
C GLU A 34 4.23 2.65 -19.33
N VAL A 35 3.93 1.51 -19.96
CA VAL A 35 3.80 0.21 -19.29
C VAL A 35 5.15 -0.24 -18.70
N ARG A 36 6.27 -0.08 -19.42
CA ARG A 36 7.62 -0.33 -18.87
C ARG A 36 7.94 0.60 -17.71
N THR A 37 7.61 1.88 -17.80
CA THR A 37 7.81 2.85 -16.72
C THR A 37 6.98 2.49 -15.49
N ALA A 38 5.71 2.13 -15.67
CA ALA A 38 4.83 1.71 -14.60
C ALA A 38 5.32 0.39 -13.95
N ILE A 39 5.70 -0.60 -14.76
CA ILE A 39 6.25 -1.87 -14.27
C ILE A 39 7.58 -1.63 -13.56
N SER A 40 8.47 -0.78 -14.08
CA SER A 40 9.76 -0.47 -13.47
C SER A 40 9.62 0.35 -12.19
N ALA A 41 8.62 1.22 -12.09
CA ALA A 41 8.29 1.92 -10.84
C ALA A 41 7.75 0.95 -9.78
N VAL A 42 6.88 0.02 -10.17
CA VAL A 42 6.37 -1.03 -9.27
C VAL A 42 7.49 -1.99 -8.84
N LEU A 43 8.38 -2.37 -9.74
CA LEU A 43 9.52 -3.25 -9.42
C LEU A 43 10.61 -2.55 -8.61
N ALA A 44 10.84 -1.25 -8.82
CA ALA A 44 11.70 -0.44 -7.96
C ALA A 44 11.16 -0.28 -6.52
N THR A 45 9.86 -0.54 -6.32
CA THR A 45 9.25 -0.55 -4.99
C THR A 45 9.68 -1.78 -4.16
N GLN A 46 10.22 -2.83 -4.79
CA GLN A 46 10.38 -4.17 -4.19
C GLN A 46 11.82 -4.60 -3.85
N SER A 47 12.62 -3.70 -3.29
CA SER A 47 13.84 -4.11 -2.59
C SER A 47 13.96 -3.38 -1.26
N LYS A 48 13.05 -3.72 -0.34
CA LYS A 48 12.98 -3.11 0.99
C LYS A 48 13.61 -4.00 2.04
N GLY A 49 14.52 -3.41 2.80
CA GLY A 49 15.20 -4.09 3.88
C GLY A 49 14.22 -4.39 5.02
N THR A 50 14.62 -5.30 5.89
CA THR A 50 13.94 -5.48 7.18
C THR A 50 14.82 -4.98 8.30
N ILE A 51 14.28 -4.07 9.11
CA ILE A 51 14.96 -3.54 10.28
C ILE A 51 14.41 -4.15 11.57
N THR A 52 15.20 -4.08 12.63
CA THR A 52 14.76 -4.50 13.96
C THR A 52 14.02 -3.37 14.69
N PRO A 53 13.16 -3.68 15.68
CA PRO A 53 12.54 -2.64 16.52
C PRO A 53 13.55 -1.74 17.24
N GLY A 54 14.73 -2.28 17.59
CA GLY A 54 15.80 -1.50 18.22
C GLY A 54 16.44 -0.50 17.26
N GLU A 55 16.75 -0.94 16.03
CA GLU A 55 17.25 -0.05 14.96
C GLU A 55 16.23 1.04 14.61
N LEU A 56 14.95 0.70 14.51
CA LEU A 56 13.88 1.67 14.27
C LEU A 56 13.79 2.71 15.40
N ALA A 57 13.89 2.24 16.64
CA ALA A 57 13.85 3.10 17.82
C ALA A 57 15.02 4.08 17.86
N GLU A 58 16.23 3.61 17.54
CA GLU A 58 17.42 4.44 17.42
C GLU A 58 17.26 5.48 16.30
N ARG A 59 16.79 5.05 15.12
CA ARG A 59 16.54 5.94 13.96
C ARG A 59 15.54 7.06 14.26
N TRP A 60 14.53 6.78 15.08
CA TRP A 60 13.48 7.75 15.43
C TRP A 60 13.71 8.46 16.77
N GLY A 61 14.77 8.13 17.51
CA GLY A 61 15.05 8.73 18.81
C GLY A 61 13.99 8.42 19.86
N ILE A 62 13.35 7.25 19.79
CA ILE A 62 12.31 6.80 20.74
C ILE A 62 12.76 5.56 21.51
N SER A 63 12.04 5.19 22.57
CA SER A 63 12.34 3.95 23.29
C SER A 63 11.92 2.71 22.48
N PRO A 64 12.73 1.63 22.50
CA PRO A 64 12.36 0.35 21.86
C PRO A 64 11.03 -0.22 22.37
N ASP A 65 10.72 -0.01 23.64
CA ASP A 65 9.46 -0.46 24.24
C ASP A 65 8.23 0.20 23.60
N LYS A 66 8.36 1.45 23.14
CA LYS A 66 7.29 2.15 22.43
C LYS A 66 7.01 1.50 21.08
N VAL A 67 8.06 1.13 20.35
CA VAL A 67 7.95 0.40 19.08
C VAL A 67 7.31 -0.98 19.31
N LEU A 68 7.75 -1.70 20.34
CA LEU A 68 7.16 -2.99 20.71
C LEU A 68 5.68 -2.87 21.08
N ASN A 69 5.29 -1.79 21.77
CA ASN A 69 3.87 -1.55 22.06
C ASN A 69 3.06 -1.30 20.79
N TRP A 70 3.56 -0.56 19.81
CA TRP A 70 2.88 -0.40 18.54
C TRP A 70 2.69 -1.72 17.80
N ILE A 71 3.70 -2.60 17.84
CA ILE A 71 3.61 -3.94 17.25
C ILE A 71 2.55 -4.79 17.97
N ARG A 72 2.56 -4.79 19.30
CA ARG A 72 1.59 -5.54 20.12
C ARG A 72 0.16 -5.05 19.94
N ASN A 73 -0.02 -3.74 19.80
CA ASN A 73 -1.33 -3.13 19.57
C ASN A 73 -1.83 -3.30 18.13
N GLY A 74 -0.98 -3.77 17.21
CA GLY A 74 -1.30 -3.85 15.78
C GLY A 74 -1.26 -2.51 15.05
N ASP A 75 -0.76 -1.45 15.69
CA ASP A 75 -0.55 -0.16 15.04
C ASP A 75 0.54 -0.25 13.97
N LEU A 76 1.62 -0.96 14.29
CA LEU A 76 2.76 -1.20 13.41
C LEU A 76 2.83 -2.69 13.04
N LYS A 77 2.78 -2.98 11.75
CA LYS A 77 2.91 -4.35 11.25
C LYS A 77 4.36 -4.82 11.39
N ALA A 78 4.55 -6.06 11.82
CA ALA A 78 5.86 -6.69 11.92
C ALA A 78 5.72 -8.22 11.82
N VAL A 79 6.77 -8.88 11.34
CA VAL A 79 6.85 -10.34 11.23
C VAL A 79 7.60 -10.88 12.45
N ASN A 80 6.99 -11.83 13.18
CA ASN A 80 7.68 -12.58 14.22
C ASN A 80 8.51 -13.71 13.59
N VAL A 81 9.83 -13.57 13.65
CA VAL A 81 10.82 -14.55 13.13
C VAL A 81 11.40 -15.45 14.24
N ALA A 82 10.74 -15.54 15.39
CA ALA A 82 11.16 -16.48 16.44
C ALA A 82 11.02 -17.93 15.96
N ALA A 83 12.01 -18.78 16.29
CA ALA A 83 12.00 -20.20 15.92
C ALA A 83 10.86 -21.01 16.56
N THR A 84 10.33 -20.53 17.67
CA THR A 84 9.22 -21.16 18.40
C THR A 84 8.21 -20.10 18.77
N MET A 85 6.92 -20.36 18.47
CA MET A 85 5.83 -19.42 18.75
C MET A 85 5.67 -19.10 20.26
N SER A 86 6.02 -20.05 21.13
CA SER A 86 5.96 -19.89 22.59
C SER A 86 7.22 -19.24 23.21
N GLY A 87 8.25 -18.98 22.40
CA GLY A 87 9.52 -18.41 22.87
C GLY A 87 9.53 -16.88 22.90
N ARG A 88 10.70 -16.28 23.16
CA ARG A 88 10.90 -14.83 23.10
C ARG A 88 10.68 -14.34 21.66
N PRO A 89 9.69 -13.46 21.39
CA PRO A 89 9.43 -12.95 20.05
C PRO A 89 10.64 -12.18 19.50
N ARG A 90 10.89 -12.33 18.21
CA ARG A 90 11.91 -11.56 17.47
C ARG A 90 11.21 -10.93 16.28
N PHE A 91 11.05 -9.61 16.29
CA PHE A 91 10.31 -8.92 15.23
C PHE A 91 11.24 -8.38 14.15
N ARG A 92 10.77 -8.45 12.90
CA ARG A 92 11.34 -7.77 11.73
C ARG A 92 10.27 -6.89 11.12
N ILE A 93 10.63 -5.66 10.78
CA ILE A 93 9.72 -4.65 10.25
C ILE A 93 10.19 -4.31 8.85
N SER A 94 9.29 -4.39 7.87
CA SER A 94 9.61 -3.98 6.50
C SER A 94 9.58 -2.45 6.37
N ASP A 95 10.35 -1.90 5.44
CA ASP A 95 10.28 -0.46 5.16
C ASP A 95 8.88 -0.03 4.65
N GLU A 96 8.15 -0.91 3.98
CA GLU A 96 6.74 -0.71 3.57
C GLU A 96 5.83 -0.47 4.77
N ASP A 97 5.90 -1.35 5.77
CA ASP A 97 5.07 -1.24 6.97
C ASP A 97 5.38 0.04 7.76
N ILE A 98 6.64 0.49 7.71
CA ILE A 98 7.08 1.73 8.33
C ILE A 98 6.51 2.97 7.61
N GLU A 99 6.49 2.97 6.29
CA GLU A 99 5.87 4.03 5.48
C GLU A 99 4.35 4.07 5.67
N ASP A 100 3.70 2.92 5.69
CA ASP A 100 2.28 2.74 6.00
C ASP A 100 1.94 3.35 7.37
N PHE A 101 2.75 3.01 8.38
CA PHE A 101 2.57 3.51 9.74
C PHE A 101 2.72 5.04 9.82
N GLN A 102 3.74 5.59 9.16
CA GLN A 102 3.96 7.03 9.11
C GLN A 102 2.78 7.74 8.43
N SER A 103 2.32 7.23 7.30
CA SER A 103 1.21 7.80 6.53
C SER A 103 -0.08 7.88 7.37
N ARG A 104 -0.37 6.83 8.16
CA ARG A 104 -1.54 6.80 9.05
C ARG A 104 -1.44 7.74 10.25
N ARG A 105 -0.22 8.02 10.71
CA ARG A 105 0.03 8.87 11.90
C ARG A 105 0.38 10.31 11.56
N GLN A 106 0.36 10.69 10.28
CA GLN A 106 0.54 12.09 9.92
C GLN A 106 -0.54 12.94 10.61
N PRO A 107 -0.14 14.05 11.25
CA PRO A 107 -1.09 14.93 11.91
C PRO A 107 -2.01 15.53 10.84
N ILE A 108 -3.27 15.11 10.84
CA ILE A 108 -4.29 15.77 10.02
C ILE A 108 -4.47 17.18 10.60
N PRO A 109 -4.36 18.24 9.79
CA PRO A 109 -4.56 19.60 10.28
C PRO A 109 -5.91 19.70 10.98
N PRO A 110 -5.97 20.24 12.21
CA PRO A 110 -7.23 20.34 12.92
C PRO A 110 -8.20 21.17 12.09
N THR A 111 -9.29 20.54 11.63
CA THR A 111 -10.40 21.27 11.02
C THR A 111 -10.89 22.26 12.06
N LYS A 112 -10.90 23.56 11.73
CA LYS A 112 -11.27 24.64 12.66
C LYS A 112 -12.55 24.26 13.40
N MET A 113 -12.44 23.96 14.69
CA MET A 113 -13.62 23.66 15.50
C MET A 113 -14.54 24.88 15.49
N PRO A 114 -15.86 24.71 15.31
CA PRO A 114 -16.78 25.83 15.38
C PRO A 114 -16.67 26.51 16.74
N PRO A 115 -16.71 27.86 16.80
CA PRO A 115 -16.51 28.58 18.04
C PRO A 115 -17.56 28.14 19.08
N ARG A 116 -17.10 27.79 20.28
CA ARG A 116 -17.97 27.35 21.38
C ARG A 116 -18.89 28.51 21.78
N ARG A 117 -20.18 28.39 21.49
CA ARG A 117 -21.21 29.37 21.86
C ARG A 117 -21.25 29.52 23.38
N ARG A 118 -20.84 30.69 23.90
CA ARG A 118 -21.02 31.03 25.33
C ARG A 118 -22.52 31.05 25.64
N ARG A 119 -22.93 30.33 26.69
CA ARG A 119 -24.30 30.43 27.22
C ARG A 119 -24.48 31.82 27.80
N LYS A 120 -25.55 32.53 27.43
CA LYS A 120 -25.94 33.78 28.10
C LYS A 120 -26.32 33.44 29.54
N PRO A 121 -25.87 34.18 30.57
CA PRO A 121 -26.37 34.00 31.92
C PRO A 121 -27.89 34.21 31.93
N ALA A 122 -28.59 33.35 32.66
CA ALA A 122 -30.03 33.41 32.80
C ALA A 122 -30.40 34.63 33.66
N GLY A 123 -31.22 35.51 33.08
CA GLY A 123 -32.11 36.48 33.72
C GLY A 123 -31.62 37.20 34.97
N ASP A 124 -31.38 38.51 34.83
CA ASP A 124 -31.56 39.44 35.95
C ASP A 124 -32.96 39.22 36.56
N VAL A 125 -32.99 38.68 37.77
CA VAL A 125 -34.19 38.60 38.59
C VAL A 125 -34.47 40.02 39.09
N ILE A 126 -35.53 40.64 38.59
CA ILE A 126 -36.01 41.93 39.09
C ILE A 126 -36.87 41.64 40.32
N GLU A 127 -36.38 42.02 41.50
CA GLU A 127 -37.15 42.03 42.75
C GLU A 127 -38.24 43.10 42.65
N PHE A 128 -39.50 42.72 42.81
CA PHE A 128 -40.61 43.64 43.00
C PHE A 128 -40.84 43.83 44.51
N PHE A 129 -40.80 45.09 44.96
CA PHE A 129 -41.15 45.56 46.30
C PHE A 129 -42.65 45.74 46.48
#